data_AF-A0A7S3C0N0-F1
#
_entry.id   AF-A0A7S3C0N0-F1
#
_cell.length_a   1.000
_cell.length_b   1.000
_cell.length_c   1.000
_cell.angle_alpha   90.00
_cell.angle_beta   90.00
_cell.angle_gamma   90.00
#
_symmetry.space_group_name_H-M   'P 1'
#
loop_
_entity.id
_entity.type
_entity.pdbx_description
1 polymer ?
#
loop_
_entity_poly.entity_id
_entity_poly.type
_entity_poly.pdbx_seq_one_letter_code
_entity_poly.pdbx_strand_id
1 'polypeptide(L)'
;GRYAVALEDYRKAAFLAPQFAFAGVNEAVTLWQLDERRDAIRRVRSLLRRYPEFPDARAALTAMLWAEGLEAEAEGEWSRVSDARYKDIEWVTGTRKWPPATADALNSFLELRSVAS
;
A
#
# COMPACT_ATOMS: atom_id res chain seq x y z
N GLY A 1 -9.24 34.29 15.38
CA GLY A 1 -9.55 33.56 14.13
C GLY A 1 -8.31 33.11 13.36
N ARG A 2 -7.40 32.33 13.95
CA ARG A 2 -6.24 31.72 13.25
C ARG A 2 -6.36 30.20 13.05
N TYR A 3 -7.47 29.61 13.51
CA TYR A 3 -7.71 28.16 13.42
C TYR A 3 -8.31 27.73 12.07
N ALA A 4 -9.11 28.59 11.44
CA ALA A 4 -9.72 28.27 10.14
C ALA A 4 -8.70 28.23 8.99
N VAL A 5 -7.76 29.19 8.96
CA VAL A 5 -6.66 29.23 7.97
C VAL A 5 -5.72 28.03 8.14
N ALA A 6 -5.36 27.68 9.37
CA ALA A 6 -4.53 26.50 9.64
C ALA A 6 -5.24 25.19 9.23
N LEU A 7 -6.55 25.06 9.48
CA LEU A 7 -7.32 23.90 9.05
C LEU A 7 -7.39 23.79 7.51
N GLU A 8 -7.48 24.91 6.80
CA GLU A 8 -7.47 24.95 5.34
C GLU A 8 -6.08 24.61 4.78
N ASP A 9 -5.01 25.10 5.40
CA ASP A 9 -3.63 24.76 5.04
C ASP A 9 -3.30 23.29 5.34
N TYR A 10 -3.80 22.74 6.46
CA TYR A 10 -3.71 21.31 6.74
C TYR A 10 -4.51 20.48 5.75
N ARG A 11 -5.68 20.96 5.29
CA ARG A 11 -6.46 20.28 4.23
C ARG A 11 -5.75 20.33 2.88
N LYS A 12 -5.11 21.45 2.52
CA LYS A 12 -4.29 21.56 1.29
C LYS A 12 -3.02 20.72 1.39
N ALA A 13 -2.34 20.72 2.53
CA ALA A 13 -1.18 19.85 2.78
C ALA A 13 -1.57 18.37 2.79
N ALA A 14 -2.73 18.02 3.34
CA ALA A 14 -3.31 16.68 3.30
C ALA A 14 -3.88 16.32 1.92
N PHE A 15 -4.06 17.28 1.00
CA PHE A 15 -4.38 17.02 -0.40
C PHE A 15 -3.12 16.77 -1.22
N LEU A 16 -2.03 17.48 -0.92
CA LEU A 16 -0.72 17.27 -1.55
C LEU A 16 0.01 16.03 -1.00
N ALA A 17 -0.13 15.72 0.29
CA ALA A 17 0.52 14.58 0.94
C ALA A 17 0.17 13.20 0.32
N PRO A 18 -1.09 12.92 -0.07
CA PRO A 18 -1.46 11.70 -0.77
C PRO A 18 -0.64 11.47 -2.04
N GLN A 19 -0.43 12.51 -2.87
CA GLN A 19 0.33 12.32 -4.11
C GLN A 19 1.81 11.97 -3.83
N PHE A 20 2.40 12.54 -2.79
CA PHE A 20 3.75 12.18 -2.34
C PHE A 20 3.80 10.77 -1.74
N ALA A 21 2.74 10.36 -1.04
CA ALA A 21 2.63 9.02 -0.49
C ALA A 21 2.49 7.96 -1.62
N PHE A 22 1.67 8.22 -2.64
CA PHE A 22 1.55 7.38 -3.85
C PHE A 22 2.89 7.25 -4.58
N ALA A 23 3.64 8.34 -4.74
CA ALA A 23 4.97 8.30 -5.34
C ALA A 23 5.93 7.40 -4.54
N GLY A 24 5.85 7.42 -3.21
CA GLY A 24 6.63 6.54 -2.38
C GLY A 24 6.23 5.06 -2.45
N VAL A 25 4.94 4.77 -2.64
CA VAL A 25 4.51 3.39 -2.90
C VAL A 25 4.97 2.94 -4.28
N ASN A 26 4.91 3.81 -5.31
CA ASN A 26 5.46 3.52 -6.64
C ASN A 26 6.93 3.10 -6.58
N GLU A 27 7.73 3.85 -5.81
CA GLU A 27 9.12 3.52 -5.57
C GLU A 27 9.27 2.14 -4.93
N ALA A 28 8.49 1.85 -3.88
CA ALA A 28 8.57 0.57 -3.18
C ALA A 28 8.16 -0.64 -4.04
N VAL A 29 7.06 -0.55 -4.80
CA VAL A 29 6.62 -1.64 -5.68
C VAL A 29 7.58 -1.82 -6.88
N THR A 30 8.26 -0.75 -7.29
CA THR A 30 9.32 -0.82 -8.30
C THR A 30 10.57 -1.51 -7.75
N LEU A 31 11.00 -1.16 -6.53
CA LEU A 31 12.11 -1.84 -5.85
C LEU A 31 11.83 -3.34 -5.71
N TRP A 32 10.60 -3.70 -5.35
CA TRP A 32 10.17 -5.10 -5.29
C TRP A 32 10.26 -5.82 -6.64
N GLN A 33 9.81 -5.17 -7.72
CA GLN A 33 9.93 -5.70 -9.07
C GLN A 33 11.38 -5.91 -9.52
N LEU A 34 12.31 -5.11 -8.98
CA LEU A 34 13.75 -5.21 -9.21
C LEU A 34 14.46 -6.17 -8.23
N ASP A 35 13.71 -6.94 -7.45
CA ASP A 35 14.22 -7.88 -6.44
C ASP A 35 14.96 -7.23 -5.25
N GLU A 36 14.84 -5.91 -5.08
CA GLU A 36 15.37 -5.16 -3.93
C GLU A 36 14.43 -5.28 -2.72
N ARG A 37 14.16 -6.53 -2.29
CA ARG A 37 13.10 -6.90 -1.32
C ARG A 37 13.16 -6.12 -0.01
N ARG A 38 14.36 -6.04 0.57
CA ARG A 38 14.58 -5.36 1.87
C ARG A 38 14.28 -3.87 1.77
N ASP A 39 14.66 -3.24 0.67
CA ASP A 39 14.48 -1.80 0.48
C ASP A 39 13.04 -1.44 0.21
N ALA A 40 12.35 -2.27 -0.59
CA ALA A 40 10.91 -2.16 -0.79
C ALA A 40 10.15 -2.16 0.54
N ILE A 41 10.36 -3.18 1.40
CA ILE A 41 9.67 -3.28 2.70
C ILE A 41 10.04 -2.12 3.62
N ARG A 42 11.32 -1.74 3.71
CA ARG A 42 11.76 -0.57 4.50
C ARG A 42 11.06 0.70 4.04
N ARG A 43 10.92 0.89 2.73
CA ARG A 43 10.29 2.05 2.13
C ARG A 43 8.80 2.14 2.48
N VAL A 44 8.07 1.03 2.36
CA VAL A 44 6.63 0.99 2.71
C VAL A 44 6.43 1.21 4.21
N ARG A 45 7.21 0.56 5.07
CA ARG A 45 7.13 0.78 6.53
C ARG A 45 7.41 2.25 6.90
N SER A 46 8.31 2.92 6.18
CA SER A 46 8.55 4.35 6.38
C SER A 46 7.36 5.23 5.99
N LEU A 47 6.63 4.86 4.92
CA LEU A 47 5.40 5.56 4.55
C LEU A 47 4.34 5.41 5.63
N LEU A 48 4.14 4.19 6.13
CA LEU A 48 3.13 3.91 7.16
C LEU A 48 3.42 4.57 8.51
N ARG A 49 4.70 4.87 8.84
CA ARG A 49 5.01 5.72 10.01
C ARG A 49 4.48 7.14 9.87
N ARG A 50 4.44 7.69 8.66
CA ARG A 50 3.98 9.06 8.37
C ARG A 50 2.51 9.13 7.99
N TYR A 51 2.01 8.09 7.34
CA TYR A 51 0.64 7.97 6.84
C TYR A 51 0.07 6.60 7.25
N PRO A 52 -0.27 6.41 8.55
CA PRO A 52 -0.71 5.11 9.06
C PRO A 52 -1.95 4.59 8.35
N GLU A 53 -2.88 5.46 7.96
CA GLU A 53 -4.14 5.05 7.33
C GLU A 53 -4.06 4.93 5.80
N PHE A 54 -2.86 4.87 5.22
CA PHE A 54 -2.69 4.90 3.77
C PHE A 54 -2.91 3.51 3.13
N PRO A 55 -4.03 3.27 2.43
CA PRO A 55 -4.42 1.92 2.03
C PRO A 55 -3.46 1.31 0.99
N ASP A 56 -2.91 2.14 0.08
CA ASP A 56 -1.95 1.73 -0.94
C ASP A 56 -0.67 1.15 -0.32
N ALA A 57 -0.13 1.82 0.69
CA ALA A 57 1.05 1.35 1.40
C ALA A 57 0.74 0.07 2.22
N ARG A 58 -0.43 -0.01 2.86
CA ARG A 58 -0.79 -1.24 3.60
C ARG A 58 -0.96 -2.44 2.69
N ALA A 59 -1.67 -2.29 1.57
CA ALA A 59 -1.81 -3.35 0.58
C ALA A 59 -0.46 -3.78 0.00
N ALA A 60 0.44 -2.83 -0.27
CA ALA A 60 1.78 -3.14 -0.78
C ALA A 60 2.60 -3.91 0.27
N LEU A 61 2.51 -3.52 1.54
CA LEU A 61 3.18 -4.24 2.63
C LEU A 61 2.60 -5.65 2.80
N THR A 62 1.28 -5.83 2.73
CA THR A 62 0.64 -7.16 2.72
C THR A 62 1.21 -8.04 1.63
N ALA A 63 1.26 -7.55 0.38
CA ALA A 63 1.78 -8.32 -0.75
C ALA A 63 3.24 -8.74 -0.54
N MET A 64 4.09 -7.81 -0.10
CA MET A 64 5.52 -8.07 0.13
C MET A 64 5.75 -9.05 1.28
N LEU A 65 5.05 -8.86 2.41
CA LEU A 65 5.18 -9.76 3.57
C LEU A 65 4.68 -11.17 3.25
N TRP A 66 3.59 -11.27 2.49
CA TRP A 66 3.05 -12.56 2.05
C TRP A 66 4.08 -13.34 1.24
N ALA A 67 4.69 -12.69 0.26
CA ALA A 67 5.72 -13.31 -0.58
C ALA A 67 7.01 -13.68 0.17
N GLU A 68 7.32 -13.01 1.29
CA GLU A 68 8.43 -13.38 2.18
C GLU A 68 8.04 -14.49 3.19
N GLY A 69 6.81 -15.02 3.13
CA GLY A 69 6.32 -16.05 4.06
C GLY A 69 5.98 -15.51 5.46
N LEU A 70 5.89 -14.19 5.63
CA LEU A 70 5.52 -13.53 6.88
C LEU A 70 4.00 -13.40 6.98
N GLU A 71 3.30 -14.53 6.91
CA GLU A 71 1.85 -14.60 6.73
C GLU A 71 1.08 -13.83 7.79
N ALA A 72 1.32 -14.09 9.08
CA ALA A 72 0.61 -13.42 10.18
C ALA A 72 0.78 -11.89 10.17
N GLU A 73 1.95 -11.38 9.77
CA GLU A 73 2.16 -9.93 9.63
C GLU A 73 1.42 -9.38 8.40
N ALA A 74 1.50 -10.08 7.26
CA ALA A 74 0.76 -9.72 6.06
C ALA A 74 -0.73 -9.63 6.36
N GLU A 75 -1.22 -10.58 7.16
CA GLU A 75 -2.61 -10.63 7.58
C GLU A 75 -3.03 -9.46 8.47
N GLY A 76 -2.18 -9.10 9.41
CA GLY A 76 -2.37 -7.95 10.29
C GLY A 76 -2.44 -6.64 9.51
N GLU A 77 -1.57 -6.46 8.51
CA GLU A 77 -1.59 -5.27 7.65
C GLU A 77 -2.84 -5.24 6.76
N TRP A 78 -3.25 -6.39 6.22
CA TRP A 78 -4.43 -6.47 5.37
C TRP A 78 -5.72 -6.11 6.11
N SER A 79 -5.83 -6.51 7.38
CA SER A 79 -7.01 -6.20 8.21
C SER A 79 -7.28 -4.70 8.35
N ARG A 80 -6.28 -3.87 8.06
CA ARG A 80 -6.30 -2.40 8.14
C ARG A 80 -6.38 -1.73 6.77
N VAL A 81 -6.43 -2.48 5.67
CA VAL A 81 -6.67 -1.93 4.33
C VAL A 81 -8.14 -1.52 4.23
N SER A 82 -8.39 -0.21 4.24
CA SER A 82 -9.74 0.36 4.26
C SER A 82 -10.36 0.54 2.86
N ASP A 83 -9.56 0.46 1.81
CA ASP A 83 -10.01 0.64 0.43
C ASP A 83 -10.22 -0.71 -0.27
N ALA A 84 -11.48 -1.06 -0.48
CA ALA A 84 -11.87 -2.35 -1.07
C ALA A 84 -11.36 -2.55 -2.51
N ARG A 85 -10.95 -1.49 -3.22
CA ARG A 85 -10.41 -1.60 -4.58
C ARG A 85 -9.12 -2.42 -4.65
N TYR A 86 -8.36 -2.54 -3.56
CA TYR A 86 -7.19 -3.43 -3.51
C TYR A 86 -7.54 -4.92 -3.51
N LYS A 87 -8.84 -5.29 -3.46
CA LYS A 87 -9.30 -6.66 -3.72
C LYS A 87 -9.48 -6.96 -5.22
N ASP A 88 -9.54 -5.92 -6.05
CA ASP A 88 -9.70 -6.03 -7.49
C ASP A 88 -8.32 -5.91 -8.15
N ILE A 89 -7.77 -7.05 -8.56
CA ILE A 89 -6.44 -7.11 -9.18
C ILE A 89 -6.42 -6.44 -10.55
N GLU A 90 -7.54 -6.41 -11.28
CA GLU A 90 -7.63 -5.66 -12.54
C GLU A 90 -7.53 -4.15 -12.27
N TRP A 91 -8.14 -3.67 -11.19
CA TRP A 91 -7.96 -2.29 -10.76
C TRP A 91 -6.52 -1.99 -10.32
N VAL A 92 -5.89 -2.89 -9.55
CA VAL A 92 -4.50 -2.73 -9.09
C VAL A 92 -3.52 -2.65 -10.27
N THR A 93 -3.69 -3.49 -11.29
CA THR A 93 -2.80 -3.54 -12.46
C THR A 93 -3.15 -2.48 -13.51
N GLY A 94 -4.43 -2.20 -13.75
CA GLY A 94 -4.87 -1.26 -14.80
C GLY A 94 -4.91 0.20 -14.36
N THR A 95 -5.46 0.47 -13.17
CA THR A 95 -5.63 1.85 -12.66
C THR A 95 -4.45 2.26 -11.82
N ARG A 96 -4.10 1.46 -10.80
CA ARG A 96 -2.99 1.76 -9.91
C ARG A 96 -1.63 1.47 -10.57
N LYS A 97 -1.60 0.60 -11.59
CA LYS A 97 -0.41 0.28 -12.39
C LYS A 97 0.74 -0.28 -11.55
N TRP A 98 0.42 -1.13 -10.57
CA TRP A 98 1.47 -1.87 -9.89
C TRP A 98 2.18 -2.83 -10.85
N PRO A 99 3.50 -3.00 -10.71
CA PRO A 99 4.25 -4.01 -11.47
C PRO A 99 3.77 -5.44 -11.16
N PRO A 100 3.95 -6.39 -12.09
CA PRO A 100 3.51 -7.77 -11.94
C PRO A 100 3.97 -8.42 -10.63
N ALA A 101 5.25 -8.29 -10.26
CA ALA A 101 5.78 -8.97 -9.08
C ALA A 101 5.08 -8.60 -7.76
N THR A 102 4.57 -7.36 -7.62
CA THR A 102 3.81 -6.96 -6.44
C THR A 102 2.32 -7.32 -6.59
N ALA A 103 1.76 -7.14 -7.79
CA ALA A 103 0.37 -7.49 -8.05
C ALA A 103 0.10 -8.99 -7.90
N ASP A 104 0.99 -9.85 -8.40
CA ASP A 104 0.92 -11.31 -8.29
C ASP A 104 1.05 -11.79 -6.84
N ALA A 105 1.90 -11.12 -6.06
CA ALA A 105 2.04 -11.38 -4.63
C ALA A 105 0.77 -11.02 -3.86
N LEU A 106 0.14 -9.88 -4.19
CA LEU A 106 -1.16 -9.51 -3.62
C LEU A 106 -2.26 -10.49 -4.06
N ASN A 107 -2.27 -10.90 -5.33
CA ASN A 107 -3.24 -11.86 -5.85
C ASN A 107 -3.13 -13.21 -5.12
N SER A 108 -1.91 -13.74 -4.97
CA SER A 108 -1.65 -14.97 -4.21
C SER A 108 -2.20 -14.91 -2.78
N PHE A 109 -2.02 -13.76 -2.11
CA PHE A 109 -2.58 -13.53 -0.78
C PHE A 109 -4.12 -13.54 -0.79
N LEU A 110 -4.74 -12.87 -1.76
CA LEU A 110 -6.21 -12.77 -1.85
C LEU A 110 -6.86 -14.12 -2.16
N GLU A 111 -6.27 -14.89 -3.08
CA GLU A 111 -6.77 -16.21 -3.48
C GLU A 111 -6.78 -17.18 -2.28
N LEU A 112 -5.74 -17.18 -1.45
CA LEU A 112 -5.68 -18.03 -0.27
C LEU A 112 -6.65 -17.61 0.84
N ARG A 113 -7.00 -16.33 0.90
CA ARG A 113 -8.06 -15.83 1.81
C ARG A 113 -9.47 -16.07 1.30
N SER A 114 -9.64 -16.31 0.01
CA SER A 114 -10.95 -16.51 -0.60
C SER A 114 -11.48 -17.91 -0.30
N VAL A 115 -12.06 -18.10 0.89
CA VAL A 115 -12.84 -19.31 1.24
C VAL A 115 -14.35 -19.07 1.09
N ALA A 116 -14.77 -17.88 0.66
CA ALA A 116 -16.18 -17.55 0.42
C ALA A 116 -16.49 -17.61 -1.09
N SER A 117 -17.09 -18.72 -1.52
CA SER A 117 -17.90 -18.82 -2.75
C SER A 117 -19.33 -18.40 -2.47
#